data_AF-A0A7V3LHE3-F1
#
_entry.id   AF-A0A7V3LHE3-F1
#
_cell.length_a   1.000
_cell.length_b   1.000
_cell.length_c   1.000
_cell.angle_alpha   90.00
_cell.angle_beta   90.00
_cell.angle_gamma   90.00
#
_symmetry.space_group_name_H-M   'P 1'
#
loop_
_entity.id
_entity.type
_entity.pdbx_description
1 polymer ?
#
loop_
_entity_poly.entity_id
_entity_poly.type
_entity_poly.pdbx_seq_one_letter_code
_entity_poly.pdbx_strand_id
1 'polypeptide(L)'
;MTPNGSPSFGEPAHPVVTHPEASRFWAPPPGVFSHEPALCSLGVTHPQGFLASGVAAGLKESGRPDVGLVVVDRQYWEQAVSAAVFTTNAFAAAPVVVSRGECQLGRLVAVAMNSGNANACTGEQGLATARAMQSACATALETSPARVGVASTGIIGVQLRREAVVAGIRAAAGSLSSTGGPAFAQA
;
A
#
# COMPACT_ATOMS: atom_id res chain seq x y z
N MET A 1 26.10 -50.60 8.63
CA MET A 1 24.93 -49.82 8.20
C MET A 1 24.67 -48.74 9.23
N THR A 2 25.20 -47.54 9.00
CA THR A 2 24.87 -46.35 9.80
C THR A 2 23.67 -45.66 9.15
N PRO A 3 22.66 -45.20 9.92
CA PRO A 3 21.53 -44.48 9.34
C PRO A 3 21.98 -43.08 8.90
N ASN A 4 21.62 -42.70 7.68
CA ASN A 4 21.81 -41.36 7.14
C ASN A 4 21.11 -40.33 8.02
N GLY A 5 21.89 -39.41 8.61
CA GLY A 5 21.38 -38.19 9.21
C GLY A 5 20.80 -37.31 8.10
N SER A 6 19.52 -36.98 8.20
CA SER A 6 18.89 -35.94 7.40
C SER A 6 19.59 -34.60 7.65
N PRO A 7 19.92 -33.82 6.60
CA PRO A 7 20.46 -32.49 6.81
C PRO A 7 19.37 -31.63 7.46
N SER A 8 19.65 -31.14 8.67
CA SER A 8 18.93 -30.02 9.28
C SER A 8 19.09 -28.82 8.35
N PHE A 9 18.02 -28.42 7.67
CA PHE A 9 17.98 -27.12 7.01
C PHE A 9 17.96 -26.08 8.14
N GLY A 10 19.13 -25.56 8.47
CA GLY A 10 19.26 -24.43 9.38
C GLY A 10 18.31 -23.32 8.94
N GLU A 11 17.64 -22.70 9.90
CA GLU A 11 16.75 -21.56 9.66
C GLU A 11 17.41 -20.59 8.69
N PRO A 12 16.70 -20.07 7.67
CA PRO A 12 17.30 -19.15 6.73
C PRO A 12 17.85 -17.96 7.52
N ALA A 13 19.18 -17.75 7.43
CA ALA A 13 19.92 -16.65 8.04
C ALA A 13 19.58 -15.28 7.41
N HIS A 14 18.34 -15.09 6.97
CA HIS A 14 17.81 -13.81 6.58
C HIS A 14 17.12 -13.22 7.81
N PRO A 15 17.71 -12.20 8.45
CA PRO A 15 17.06 -11.55 9.58
C PRO A 15 15.71 -11.03 9.10
N VAL A 16 14.64 -11.51 9.72
CA VAL A 16 13.32 -10.92 9.55
C VAL A 16 13.45 -9.50 10.09
N VAL A 17 13.37 -8.51 9.19
CA VAL A 17 13.42 -7.09 9.58
C VAL A 17 12.11 -6.78 10.27
N THR A 18 12.11 -6.84 11.60
CA THR A 18 10.96 -6.51 12.46
C THR A 18 10.94 -5.04 12.87
N HIS A 19 12.05 -4.32 12.70
CA HIS A 19 12.18 -2.90 12.96
C HIS A 19 12.92 -2.21 11.80
N PRO A 20 12.53 -1.00 11.35
CA PRO A 20 13.20 -0.30 10.24
C PRO A 20 14.72 -0.15 10.46
N GLU A 21 15.13 0.06 11.71
CA GLU A 21 16.54 0.20 12.10
C GLU A 21 17.35 -1.10 11.98
N ALA A 22 16.68 -2.25 11.92
CA ALA A 22 17.31 -3.55 11.66
C ALA A 22 17.49 -3.80 10.15
N SER A 23 17.06 -2.88 9.28
CA SER A 23 17.22 -3.01 7.84
C SER A 23 18.68 -2.78 7.43
N ARG A 24 19.25 -3.71 6.66
CA ARG A 24 20.55 -3.50 5.99
C ARG A 24 20.49 -2.52 4.82
N PHE A 25 19.30 -2.18 4.36
CA PHE A 25 19.08 -1.41 3.13
C PHE A 25 18.79 0.06 3.41
N TRP A 26 18.49 0.41 4.66
CA TRP A 26 18.08 1.75 5.02
C TRP A 26 18.43 2.04 6.48
N ALA A 27 18.92 3.24 6.74
CA ALA A 27 19.08 3.79 8.08
C ALA A 27 18.41 5.18 8.13
N PRO A 28 17.85 5.57 9.29
CA PRO A 28 17.29 6.90 9.45
C PRO A 28 18.37 7.98 9.24
N PRO A 29 18.06 9.09 8.54
CA PRO A 29 18.98 10.22 8.44
C PRO A 29 19.37 10.77 9.82
N PRO A 30 20.53 11.42 9.97
CA PRO A 30 20.92 12.06 11.23
C PRO A 30 19.81 12.99 11.76
N GLY A 31 19.44 12.81 13.03
CA GLY A 31 18.38 13.59 13.69
C GLY A 31 16.95 13.08 13.46
N VAL A 32 16.77 11.94 12.77
CA VAL A 32 15.48 11.26 12.63
C VAL A 32 15.42 10.08 13.59
N PHE A 33 14.32 9.96 14.33
CA PHE A 33 14.09 8.89 15.31
C PHE A 33 12.77 8.20 15.01
N SER A 34 12.70 6.88 15.18
CA SER A 34 11.42 6.17 15.18
C SER A 34 10.68 6.45 16.49
N HIS A 35 9.41 6.80 16.41
CA HIS A 35 8.55 6.92 17.57
C HIS A 35 7.40 5.91 17.46
N GLU A 36 7.46 4.84 18.24
CA GLU A 36 6.36 3.87 18.36
C GLU A 36 5.59 4.11 19.67
N PRO A 37 4.24 4.24 19.63
CA PRO A 37 3.45 4.38 20.85
C PRO A 37 3.44 3.07 21.66
N ALA A 38 3.57 3.19 22.99
CA ALA A 38 3.83 2.09 23.92
C ALA A 38 2.73 1.00 24.06
N LEU A 39 1.53 1.16 23.47
CA LEU A 39 0.38 0.27 23.78
C LEU A 39 -0.51 -0.12 22.59
N CYS A 40 -0.72 0.75 21.60
CA CYS A 40 -1.40 0.45 20.32
C CYS A 40 -0.98 1.50 19.29
N SER A 41 -0.31 1.09 18.20
CA SER A 41 0.08 2.03 17.16
C SER A 41 -1.14 2.43 16.32
N LEU A 42 -1.45 3.72 16.30
CA LEU A 42 -2.38 4.31 15.31
C LEU A 42 -1.80 4.26 13.88
N GLY A 43 -0.60 3.71 13.71
CA GLY A 43 0.07 3.53 12.42
C GLY A 43 0.14 4.83 11.64
N VAL A 44 -0.29 4.77 10.38
CA VAL A 44 -0.30 5.92 9.47
C VAL A 44 -1.16 7.10 9.94
N THR A 45 -2.06 6.90 10.91
CA THR A 45 -2.89 7.95 11.50
C THR A 45 -2.35 8.50 12.83
N HIS A 46 -1.16 8.06 13.28
CA HIS A 46 -0.52 8.65 14.45
C HIS A 46 -0.11 10.12 14.23
N PRO A 47 0.54 10.50 13.09
CA PRO A 47 0.81 11.90 12.81
C PRO A 47 -0.49 12.64 12.50
N GLN A 48 -0.58 13.89 12.98
CA GLN A 48 -1.71 14.77 12.68
C GLN A 48 -1.85 15.00 11.17
N GLY A 49 -3.09 15.08 10.70
CA GLY A 49 -3.39 15.38 9.30
C GLY A 49 -3.42 14.15 8.38
N PHE A 50 -3.41 12.94 8.93
CA PHE A 50 -3.62 11.71 8.17
C PHE A 50 -4.93 11.03 8.57
N LEU A 51 -5.67 10.57 7.56
CA LEU A 51 -6.86 9.74 7.66
C LEU A 51 -6.57 8.42 6.96
N ALA A 52 -7.14 7.33 7.46
CA ALA A 52 -7.00 6.04 6.82
C ALA A 52 -8.26 5.20 6.94
N SER A 53 -8.34 4.15 6.13
CA SER A 53 -9.45 3.18 6.15
C SER A 53 -8.99 1.86 5.55
N GLY A 54 -9.63 0.77 5.96
CA GLY A 54 -9.48 -0.55 5.37
C GLY A 54 -10.84 -1.24 5.32
N VAL A 55 -11.20 -1.81 4.17
CA VAL A 55 -12.49 -2.45 3.94
C VAL A 55 -12.31 -3.79 3.24
N ALA A 56 -13.28 -4.69 3.41
CA ALA A 56 -13.36 -5.92 2.64
C ALA A 56 -14.13 -5.64 1.33
N ALA A 57 -13.42 -5.62 0.21
CA ALA A 57 -13.98 -5.54 -1.14
C ALA A 57 -14.19 -6.94 -1.76
N GLY A 58 -13.82 -8.00 -1.02
CA GLY A 58 -14.04 -9.39 -1.37
C GLY A 58 -12.99 -9.98 -2.29
N LEU A 59 -11.86 -9.29 -2.54
CA LEU A 59 -10.69 -9.75 -3.29
C LEU A 59 -10.03 -10.98 -2.65
N LYS A 60 -10.05 -11.08 -1.32
CA LYS A 60 -9.61 -12.27 -0.57
C LYS A 60 -10.80 -13.19 -0.28
N GLU A 61 -10.65 -14.48 -0.56
CA GLU A 61 -11.65 -15.51 -0.18
C GLU A 61 -11.92 -15.56 1.32
N SER A 62 -10.92 -15.18 2.15
CA SER A 62 -11.07 -15.16 3.61
C SER A 62 -12.04 -14.09 4.13
N GLY A 63 -12.53 -13.19 3.28
CA GLY A 63 -13.40 -12.07 3.67
C GLY A 63 -12.74 -11.01 4.57
N ARG A 64 -11.42 -11.08 4.74
CA ARG A 64 -10.66 -10.08 5.50
C ARG A 64 -10.56 -8.79 4.69
N PRO A 65 -10.35 -7.62 5.34
CA PRO A 65 -10.06 -6.38 4.64
C PRO A 65 -8.97 -6.59 3.57
N ASP A 66 -9.15 -5.96 2.41
CA ASP A 66 -8.29 -6.16 1.24
C ASP A 66 -8.19 -4.94 0.31
N VAL A 67 -8.87 -3.85 0.64
CA VAL A 67 -8.70 -2.53 0.04
C VAL A 67 -8.54 -1.49 1.14
N GLY A 68 -7.54 -0.62 1.00
CA GLY A 68 -7.23 0.42 1.97
C GLY A 68 -6.88 1.75 1.33
N LEU A 69 -7.16 2.84 2.04
CA LEU A 69 -6.74 4.19 1.67
C LEU A 69 -5.95 4.83 2.81
N VAL A 70 -4.91 5.58 2.45
CA VAL A 70 -4.29 6.59 3.30
C VAL A 70 -4.43 7.93 2.61
N VAL A 71 -4.91 8.93 3.33
CA VAL A 71 -5.26 10.24 2.80
C VAL A 71 -4.74 11.33 3.74
N VAL A 72 -4.10 12.35 3.19
CA VAL A 72 -3.82 13.59 3.92
C VAL A 72 -5.15 14.33 4.07
N ASP A 73 -5.48 14.76 5.29
CA ASP A 73 -6.69 15.54 5.54
C ASP A 73 -6.69 16.82 4.69
N ARG A 74 -7.86 17.17 4.14
CA ARG A 74 -8.02 18.22 3.11
C ARG A 74 -7.45 19.58 3.55
N GLN A 75 -7.47 19.88 4.85
CA GLN A 75 -6.91 21.13 5.37
C GLN A 75 -5.38 21.25 5.20
N TYR A 76 -4.67 20.13 5.02
CA TYR A 76 -3.20 20.10 4.87
C TYR A 76 -2.73 19.87 3.42
N TRP A 77 -3.63 19.77 2.45
CA TRP A 77 -3.26 19.42 1.06
C TRP A 77 -2.24 20.36 0.42
N GLU A 78 -2.30 21.66 0.69
CA GLU A 78 -1.36 22.63 0.11
C GLU A 78 0.04 22.56 0.75
N GLN A 79 0.15 21.92 1.92
CA GLN A 79 1.39 21.69 2.66
C GLN A 79 1.93 20.27 2.44
N ALA A 80 1.16 19.40 1.79
CA ALA A 80 1.53 18.02 1.57
C ALA A 80 2.73 17.91 0.63
N VAL A 81 3.83 17.37 1.17
CA VAL A 81 5.03 17.00 0.42
C VAL A 81 5.17 15.48 0.47
N SER A 82 5.50 14.88 -0.66
CA SER A 82 5.69 13.43 -0.76
C SER A 82 6.98 13.07 -1.48
N ALA A 83 7.44 11.86 -1.23
CA ALA A 83 8.49 11.20 -1.99
C ALA A 83 8.09 9.74 -2.19
N ALA A 84 8.44 9.17 -3.34
CA ALA A 84 8.16 7.78 -3.65
C ALA A 84 9.37 7.15 -4.34
N VAL A 85 9.71 5.94 -3.91
CA VAL A 85 10.68 5.08 -4.57
C VAL A 85 9.97 3.81 -5.02
N PHE A 86 10.44 3.24 -6.13
CA PHE A 86 9.82 2.10 -6.76
C PHE A 86 10.85 1.00 -6.98
N THR A 87 10.38 -0.24 -7.13
CA THR A 87 11.24 -1.37 -7.49
C THR A 87 12.01 -1.10 -8.79
N THR A 88 13.27 -1.53 -8.82
CA THR A 88 14.13 -1.51 -10.02
C THR A 88 13.93 -2.76 -10.89
N ASN A 89 13.06 -3.69 -10.48
CA ASN A 89 12.76 -4.90 -11.22
C ASN A 89 12.17 -4.57 -12.61
N ALA A 90 12.67 -5.26 -13.65
CA ALA A 90 12.19 -5.13 -15.01
C ALA A 90 10.69 -5.47 -15.17
N PHE A 91 10.15 -6.36 -14.32
CA PHE A 91 8.74 -6.75 -14.29
C PHE A 91 7.92 -5.91 -13.29
N ALA A 92 8.03 -4.58 -13.38
CA ALA A 92 7.24 -3.68 -12.57
C ALA A 92 5.73 -3.91 -12.80
N ALA A 93 4.97 -4.05 -11.70
CA ALA A 93 3.52 -4.24 -11.76
C ALA A 93 2.80 -3.01 -12.34
N ALA A 94 1.60 -3.20 -12.89
CA ALA A 94 0.79 -2.11 -13.42
C ALA A 94 0.62 -0.91 -12.46
N PRO A 95 0.33 -1.08 -11.14
CA PRO A 95 0.24 0.05 -10.21
C PRO A 95 1.55 0.80 -10.02
N VAL A 96 2.71 0.13 -10.13
CA VAL A 96 4.02 0.79 -10.08
C VAL A 96 4.22 1.66 -11.31
N VAL A 97 3.87 1.15 -12.50
CA VAL A 97 3.98 1.90 -13.75
C VAL A 97 3.11 3.16 -13.72
N VAL A 98 1.84 3.02 -13.30
CA VAL A 98 0.90 4.15 -13.18
C VAL A 98 1.40 5.17 -12.16
N SER A 99 1.69 4.73 -10.92
CA SER A 99 2.13 5.64 -9.87
C SER A 99 3.42 6.39 -10.23
N ARG A 100 4.38 5.72 -10.88
CA ARG A 100 5.65 6.33 -11.28
C ARG A 100 5.50 7.29 -12.47
N GLY A 101 4.67 6.95 -13.45
CA GLY A 101 4.57 7.67 -14.72
C GLY A 101 3.52 8.79 -14.74
N GLU A 102 2.47 8.67 -13.93
CA GLU A 102 1.28 9.53 -14.05
C GLU A 102 1.06 10.42 -12.81
N CYS A 103 1.78 10.19 -11.71
CA CYS A 103 1.62 10.97 -10.49
C CYS A 103 2.63 12.13 -10.37
N GLN A 104 2.17 13.21 -9.73
CA GLN A 104 3.02 14.25 -9.17
C GLN A 104 3.62 13.76 -7.85
N LEU A 105 4.69 12.97 -7.93
CA LEU A 105 5.32 12.27 -6.79
C LEU A 105 5.72 13.18 -5.61
N GLY A 106 5.87 14.48 -5.84
CA GLY A 106 6.16 15.48 -4.81
C GLY A 106 4.95 16.04 -4.06
N ARG A 107 3.72 15.75 -4.51
CA ARG A 107 2.47 16.38 -4.05
C ARG A 107 1.29 15.40 -3.90
N LEU A 108 1.60 14.13 -3.63
CA LEU A 108 0.57 13.12 -3.37
C LEU A 108 -0.22 13.49 -2.11
N VAL A 109 -1.54 13.29 -2.17
CA VAL A 109 -2.45 13.47 -1.03
C VAL A 109 -3.17 12.19 -0.64
N ALA A 110 -3.12 11.17 -1.50
CA ALA A 110 -3.71 9.88 -1.20
C ALA A 110 -2.91 8.74 -1.85
N VAL A 111 -3.01 7.57 -1.24
CA VAL A 111 -2.58 6.31 -1.86
C VAL A 111 -3.68 5.28 -1.67
N ALA A 112 -4.15 4.72 -2.79
CA ALA A 112 -5.15 3.66 -2.82
C ALA A 112 -4.49 2.29 -3.02
N MET A 113 -4.82 1.34 -2.17
CA MET A 113 -4.12 0.06 -2.11
C MET A 113 -5.08 -1.11 -2.09
N ASN A 114 -4.66 -2.22 -2.69
CA ASN A 114 -5.31 -3.50 -2.51
C ASN A 114 -4.30 -4.59 -2.18
N SER A 115 -4.80 -5.67 -1.59
CA SER A 115 -4.04 -6.90 -1.35
C SER A 115 -4.78 -8.13 -1.90
N GLY A 116 -4.15 -9.30 -1.85
CA GLY A 116 -4.65 -10.54 -2.42
C GLY A 116 -4.39 -10.70 -3.93
N ASN A 117 -4.11 -9.63 -4.66
CA ASN A 117 -3.74 -9.65 -6.07
C ASN A 117 -2.76 -8.49 -6.37
N ALA A 118 -1.59 -8.81 -6.94
CA ALA A 118 -0.53 -7.84 -7.19
C ALA A 118 -0.74 -6.98 -8.44
N ASN A 119 -1.71 -7.33 -9.29
CA ASN A 119 -1.92 -6.72 -10.61
C ASN A 119 -0.59 -6.57 -11.39
N ALA A 120 0.20 -7.63 -11.36
CA ALA A 120 1.51 -7.74 -12.00
C ALA A 120 1.43 -8.73 -13.16
N CYS A 121 2.15 -8.46 -14.26
CA CYS A 121 2.11 -9.27 -15.49
C CYS A 121 0.69 -9.41 -16.10
N THR A 122 -0.12 -8.37 -16.02
CA THR A 122 -1.54 -8.35 -16.44
C THR A 122 -1.82 -7.52 -17.72
N GLY A 123 -0.77 -6.97 -18.34
CA GLY A 123 -0.83 -6.23 -19.60
C GLY A 123 -1.68 -4.95 -19.54
N GLU A 124 -2.21 -4.53 -20.69
CA GLU A 124 -3.02 -3.32 -20.83
C GLU A 124 -4.27 -3.32 -19.92
N GLN A 125 -4.89 -4.49 -19.72
CA GLN A 125 -6.03 -4.61 -18.82
C GLN A 125 -5.64 -4.28 -17.38
N GLY A 126 -4.45 -4.72 -16.95
CA GLY A 126 -3.90 -4.39 -15.64
C GLY A 126 -3.62 -2.89 -15.46
N LEU A 127 -3.04 -2.25 -16.48
CA LEU A 127 -2.81 -0.80 -16.50
C LEU A 127 -4.13 -0.03 -16.42
N ALA A 128 -5.12 -0.41 -17.22
CA ALA A 128 -6.45 0.19 -17.18
C ALA A 128 -7.12 0.01 -15.81
N THR A 129 -6.94 -1.14 -15.14
CA THR A 129 -7.45 -1.35 -13.78
C THR A 129 -6.73 -0.47 -12.76
N ALA A 130 -5.41 -0.31 -12.85
CA ALA A 130 -4.65 0.58 -11.96
C ALA A 130 -5.06 2.06 -12.14
N ARG A 131 -5.27 2.52 -13.38
CA ARG A 131 -5.83 3.87 -13.65
C ARG A 131 -7.25 4.02 -13.13
N ALA A 132 -8.07 2.97 -13.21
CA ALA A 132 -9.42 2.99 -12.66
C ALA A 132 -9.40 3.09 -11.12
N MET A 133 -8.47 2.43 -10.44
CA MET A 133 -8.25 2.59 -8.99
C MET A 133 -7.90 4.04 -8.64
N GLN A 134 -6.91 4.60 -9.36
CA GLN A 134 -6.46 5.99 -9.16
C GLN A 134 -7.62 6.97 -9.37
N SER A 135 -8.33 6.83 -10.48
CA SER A 135 -9.47 7.69 -10.84
C SER A 135 -10.61 7.56 -9.83
N ALA A 136 -10.91 6.34 -9.36
CA ALA A 136 -11.96 6.13 -8.37
C ALA A 136 -11.66 6.84 -7.04
N CYS A 137 -10.41 6.77 -6.56
CA CYS A 137 -9.98 7.46 -5.36
C CYS A 137 -9.96 8.98 -5.57
N ALA A 138 -9.42 9.45 -6.70
CA ALA A 138 -9.37 10.87 -7.03
C ALA A 138 -10.77 11.50 -7.11
N THR A 139 -11.72 10.83 -7.77
CA THR A 139 -13.12 11.27 -7.84
C THR A 139 -13.77 11.29 -6.46
N ALA A 140 -13.58 10.25 -5.64
CA ALA A 140 -14.17 10.18 -4.31
C ALA A 140 -13.63 11.27 -3.36
N LEU A 141 -12.39 11.72 -3.59
CA LEU A 141 -11.75 12.79 -2.83
C LEU A 141 -11.90 14.16 -3.49
N GLU A 142 -12.47 14.28 -4.69
CA GLU A 142 -12.53 15.53 -5.46
C GLU A 142 -11.15 16.15 -5.74
N THR A 143 -10.17 15.33 -6.10
CA THR A 143 -8.80 15.77 -6.41
C THR A 143 -8.35 15.29 -7.79
N SER A 144 -7.18 15.78 -8.23
CA SER A 144 -6.58 15.31 -9.48
C SER A 144 -6.05 13.87 -9.33
N PRO A 145 -6.27 12.98 -10.32
CA PRO A 145 -5.66 11.65 -10.34
C PRO A 145 -4.14 11.67 -10.14
N ALA A 146 -3.45 12.70 -10.64
CA ALA A 146 -2.01 12.84 -10.48
C ALA A 146 -1.55 13.03 -9.02
N ARG A 147 -2.46 13.40 -8.10
CA ARG A 147 -2.16 13.50 -6.65
C ARG A 147 -2.47 12.20 -5.90
N VAL A 148 -2.83 11.12 -6.60
CA VAL A 148 -3.21 9.83 -6.01
C VAL A 148 -2.29 8.73 -6.49
N GLY A 149 -1.54 8.13 -5.56
CA GLY A 149 -0.78 6.91 -5.83
C GLY A 149 -1.67 5.66 -5.78
N VAL A 150 -1.25 4.60 -6.44
CA VAL A 150 -1.86 3.27 -6.36
C VAL A 150 -0.82 2.19 -6.07
N ALA A 151 -1.19 1.20 -5.25
CA ALA A 151 -0.36 0.03 -5.00
C ALA A 151 -1.20 -1.26 -4.92
N SER A 152 -0.57 -2.39 -5.24
CA SER A 152 -1.20 -3.71 -5.17
C SER A 152 -0.19 -4.74 -4.69
N THR A 153 -0.64 -5.74 -3.93
CA THR A 153 0.18 -6.87 -3.49
C THR A 153 -0.61 -8.18 -3.51
N GLY A 154 0.08 -9.30 -3.76
CA GLY A 154 -0.53 -10.64 -3.79
C GLY A 154 -0.10 -11.46 -5.00
N ILE A 155 -1.03 -12.26 -5.52
CA ILE A 155 -0.74 -13.19 -6.62
C ILE A 155 -0.39 -12.43 -7.91
N ILE A 156 0.63 -12.92 -8.63
CA ILE A 156 1.11 -12.38 -9.93
C ILE A 156 0.46 -13.14 -11.08
N GLY A 157 0.19 -12.46 -12.20
CA GLY A 157 -0.32 -13.07 -13.45
C GLY A 157 -1.84 -13.28 -13.49
N VAL A 158 -2.57 -12.84 -12.47
CA VAL A 158 -4.03 -12.96 -12.39
C VAL A 158 -4.67 -11.58 -12.52
N GLN A 159 -5.70 -11.46 -13.37
CA GLN A 159 -6.43 -10.20 -13.54
C GLN A 159 -7.11 -9.78 -12.23
N LEU A 160 -6.85 -8.55 -11.80
CA LEU A 160 -7.54 -7.95 -10.66
C LEU A 160 -9.00 -7.65 -11.07
N ARG A 161 -9.95 -8.08 -10.25
CA ARG A 161 -11.39 -7.81 -10.46
C ARG A 161 -11.66 -6.31 -10.29
N ARG A 162 -11.72 -5.60 -11.41
CA ARG A 162 -11.78 -4.13 -11.47
C ARG A 162 -12.98 -3.56 -10.73
N GLU A 163 -14.15 -4.13 -10.94
CA GLU A 163 -15.40 -3.66 -10.37
C GLU A 163 -15.35 -3.74 -8.85
N ALA A 164 -14.83 -4.85 -8.32
CA ALA A 164 -14.67 -5.07 -6.89
C ALA A 164 -13.68 -4.07 -6.26
N VAL A 165 -12.49 -3.89 -6.84
CA VAL A 165 -11.50 -2.95 -6.28
C VAL A 165 -11.97 -1.50 -6.37
N VAL A 166 -12.64 -1.10 -7.45
CA VAL A 166 -13.21 0.26 -7.60
C VAL A 166 -14.33 0.51 -6.59
N ALA A 167 -15.22 -0.46 -6.37
CA ALA A 167 -16.25 -0.36 -5.35
C ALA A 167 -15.63 -0.30 -3.95
N GLY A 168 -14.61 -1.12 -3.67
CA GLY A 168 -13.85 -1.12 -2.42
C GLY A 168 -13.21 0.24 -2.14
N ILE A 169 -12.59 0.87 -3.14
CA ILE A 169 -11.98 2.20 -3.00
C ILE A 169 -13.02 3.26 -2.64
N ARG A 170 -14.21 3.22 -3.25
CA ARG A 170 -15.30 4.15 -2.92
C ARG A 170 -15.81 3.93 -1.49
N ALA A 171 -15.97 2.67 -1.07
CA ALA A 171 -16.38 2.33 0.29
C ALA A 171 -15.34 2.76 1.33
N ALA A 172 -14.05 2.54 1.04
CA ALA A 172 -12.93 2.99 1.87
C ALA A 172 -12.90 4.52 2.00
N ALA A 173 -13.11 5.25 0.90
CA ALA A 173 -13.19 6.72 0.94
C ALA A 173 -14.32 7.23 1.84
N GLY A 174 -15.48 6.55 1.84
CA GLY A 174 -16.59 6.86 2.76
C GLY A 174 -16.34 6.47 4.22
N SER A 175 -15.27 5.74 4.50
CA SER A 175 -14.93 5.20 5.83
C SER A 175 -13.63 5.77 6.41
N LEU A 176 -13.10 6.86 5.84
CA LEU A 176 -11.88 7.51 6.30
C LEU A 176 -12.02 8.02 7.73
N SER A 177 -11.04 7.73 8.58
CA SER A 177 -11.02 8.16 9.97
C SER A 177 -9.61 8.50 10.44
N SER A 178 -9.50 9.45 11.37
CA SER A 178 -8.26 9.76 12.10
C SER A 178 -7.84 8.64 13.08
N THR A 179 -8.66 7.61 13.25
CA THR A 179 -8.35 6.39 14.01
C THR A 179 -8.30 5.14 13.12
N GLY A 180 -8.39 5.30 11.80
CA GLY A 180 -8.51 4.19 10.85
C GLY A 180 -7.20 3.46 10.52
N GLY A 181 -6.06 3.90 11.06
CA GLY A 181 -4.75 3.31 10.79
C GLY A 181 -4.65 1.79 11.02
N PRO A 182 -5.16 1.23 12.13
CA PRO A 182 -5.17 -0.22 12.35
C PRO A 182 -5.98 -1.00 11.31
N ALA A 183 -7.14 -0.47 10.88
CA ALA A 183 -7.95 -1.10 9.85
C ALA A 183 -7.25 -1.08 8.49
N PHE A 184 -6.61 0.05 8.16
CA PHE A 184 -5.77 0.18 6.97
C PHE A 184 -4.61 -0.82 6.99
N ALA A 185 -3.91 -0.99 8.11
CA ALA A 185 -2.79 -1.91 8.23
C ALA A 185 -3.18 -3.40 8.06
N GLN A 186 -4.43 -3.76 8.32
CA GLN A 186 -4.94 -5.12 8.12
C GLN A 186 -5.37 -5.40 6.66
N ALA A 187 -5.70 -4.35 5.91
CA ALA A 187 -6.20 -4.45 4.53
C ALA A 187 -5.09 -4.83 3.55
#